data_AF-A0ABD5MT88-F1
#
_entry.id   AF-A0ABD5MT88-F1
#
_cell.length_a   1.000
_cell.length_b   1.000
_cell.length_c   1.000
_cell.angle_alpha   90.00
_cell.angle_beta   90.00
_cell.angle_gamma   90.00
#
_symmetry.space_group_name_H-M   'P 1'
#
loop_
_entity.id
_entity.type
_entity.pdbx_description
1 polymer ?
#
loop_
_entity_poly.entity_id
_entity_poly.type
_entity_poly.pdbx_seq_one_letter_code
_entity_poly.pdbx_strand_id
1 'polypeptide(L)'
;MAENDFAEGNAGGGAPELNTNAEIHGGFADWRKVYDRLEGADRARVDRLIESMRETAIEHAPEVSAERRERLLKEKATLSVMNTRAMADTIGTPEDPVGGARGFVIEEDREHAGEHYTVHKANPALGASTAIAARQRMIAEELRLWPGFREE
;
A
#
# COMPACT_ATOMS: atom_id res chain seq x y z
N MET A 1 -23.26 4.90 3.66
CA MET A 1 -22.07 5.71 4.01
C MET A 1 -20.90 4.76 3.95
N ALA A 2 -19.94 5.00 3.04
CA ALA A 2 -18.81 4.09 2.87
C ALA A 2 -17.88 4.27 4.08
N GLU A 3 -17.85 3.26 4.95
CA GLU A 3 -16.85 3.17 6.00
C GLU A 3 -15.47 3.15 5.34
N ASN A 4 -14.67 4.15 5.69
CA ASN A 4 -13.30 4.22 5.24
C ASN A 4 -12.52 3.16 6.02
N ASP A 5 -12.05 2.12 5.34
CA ASP A 5 -11.21 1.05 5.92
C ASP A 5 -9.90 1.57 6.55
N PHE A 6 -9.59 2.86 6.37
CA PHE A 6 -8.44 3.56 6.93
C PHE A 6 -8.81 4.60 8.02
N ALA A 7 -10.04 4.60 8.53
CA ALA A 7 -10.45 5.48 9.63
C ALA A 7 -9.72 5.13 10.95
N GLU A 8 -9.29 6.16 11.67
CA GLU A 8 -8.62 6.04 12.97
C GLU A 8 -9.57 5.35 13.98
N GLY A 9 -9.23 4.13 14.38
CA GLY A 9 -10.05 3.30 15.28
C GLY A 9 -10.73 2.09 14.62
N ASN A 10 -10.68 1.93 13.29
CA ASN A 10 -11.06 0.67 12.67
C ASN A 10 -9.91 -0.34 12.85
N ALA A 11 -10.18 -1.45 13.53
CA ALA A 11 -9.17 -2.45 13.88
C ALA A 11 -8.61 -3.22 12.66
N GLY A 12 -8.95 -2.81 11.43
CA GLY A 12 -8.62 -3.53 10.22
C GLY A 12 -9.09 -4.97 10.38
N GLY A 13 -10.42 -5.14 10.44
CA GLY A 13 -11.06 -6.45 10.56
C GLY A 13 -10.35 -7.43 9.66
N GLY A 14 -9.93 -8.57 10.24
CA GLY A 14 -9.20 -9.60 9.51
C GLY A 14 -9.89 -9.96 8.21
N ALA A 15 -9.10 -10.45 7.25
CA ALA A 15 -9.59 -10.83 5.92
C ALA A 15 -10.92 -11.61 6.05
N PRO A 16 -11.97 -11.25 5.28
CA PRO A 16 -13.26 -11.92 5.34
C PRO A 16 -13.10 -13.44 5.24
N GLU A 17 -14.00 -14.20 5.87
CA GLU A 17 -13.89 -15.65 6.14
C GLU A 17 -13.81 -16.56 4.88
N LEU A 18 -13.73 -15.97 3.68
CA LEU A 18 -13.58 -16.63 2.38
C LEU A 18 -12.59 -15.92 1.45
N ASN A 19 -11.68 -15.11 2.01
CA ASN A 19 -10.69 -14.39 1.22
C ASN A 19 -9.51 -15.30 0.84
N THR A 20 -9.58 -15.89 -0.36
CA THR A 20 -8.47 -16.61 -1.00
C THR A 20 -7.30 -15.69 -1.42
N ASN A 21 -7.38 -14.37 -1.21
CA ASN A 21 -6.25 -13.44 -1.41
C ASN A 21 -5.19 -13.50 -0.29
N ALA A 22 -5.22 -14.52 0.56
CA ALA A 22 -4.21 -14.75 1.59
C ALA A 22 -2.77 -14.81 1.01
N GLU A 23 -2.60 -15.16 -0.27
CA GLU A 23 -1.28 -15.23 -0.91
C GLU A 23 -0.60 -13.86 -1.14
N ILE A 24 -1.31 -12.73 -0.97
CA ILE A 24 -0.75 -11.38 -1.21
C ILE A 24 -0.68 -10.60 0.10
N HIS A 25 0.15 -11.07 1.02
CA HIS A 25 0.30 -10.46 2.35
C HIS A 25 0.82 -9.00 2.34
N GLY A 26 1.26 -8.45 1.22
CA GLY A 26 1.90 -7.14 1.15
C GLY A 26 0.98 -5.94 0.90
N GLY A 27 -0.04 -6.08 0.04
CA GLY A 27 -0.86 -4.94 -0.43
C GLY A 27 -2.08 -4.63 0.44
N PHE A 28 -2.55 -5.60 1.21
CA PHE A 28 -3.78 -5.52 2.00
C PHE A 28 -3.54 -5.50 3.52
N ALA A 29 -2.27 -5.52 3.93
CA ALA A 29 -1.89 -5.60 5.34
C ALA A 29 -1.77 -4.21 5.98
N ASP A 30 -2.04 -4.16 7.29
CA ASP A 30 -1.72 -2.99 8.12
C ASP A 30 -0.23 -2.63 7.96
N TRP A 31 0.05 -1.40 7.53
CA TRP A 31 1.41 -0.94 7.27
C TRP A 31 2.32 -1.08 8.49
N ARG A 32 1.80 -1.00 9.72
CA ARG A 32 2.59 -1.20 10.95
C ARG A 32 3.12 -2.62 11.01
N LYS A 33 2.22 -3.59 10.78
CA LYS A 33 2.57 -5.02 10.73
C LYS A 33 3.52 -5.33 9.58
N VAL A 34 3.41 -4.61 8.47
CA VAL A 34 4.36 -4.75 7.34
C VAL A 34 5.72 -4.20 7.75
N TYR A 35 5.79 -2.98 8.28
CA TYR A 35 7.01 -2.33 8.72
C TYR A 35 7.80 -3.17 9.74
N ASP A 36 7.11 -3.74 10.72
CA ASP A 36 7.71 -4.58 11.75
C ASP A 36 8.34 -5.87 11.20
N ARG A 37 7.90 -6.32 10.02
CA ARG A 37 8.44 -7.50 9.31
C ARG A 37 9.44 -7.15 8.23
N LEU A 38 9.67 -5.86 7.94
CA LEU A 38 10.65 -5.49 6.92
C LEU A 38 12.06 -5.75 7.43
N GLU A 39 12.84 -6.45 6.62
CA GLU A 39 14.23 -6.78 6.88
C GLU A 39 15.09 -6.47 5.65
N GLY A 40 16.42 -6.49 5.84
CA GLY A 40 17.39 -6.36 4.76
C GLY A 40 17.18 -5.14 3.87
N ALA A 41 17.12 -5.38 2.55
CA ALA A 41 17.03 -4.32 1.55
C ALA A 41 15.75 -3.48 1.63
N ASP A 42 14.60 -4.10 1.98
CA ASP A 42 13.34 -3.38 2.09
C ASP A 42 13.33 -2.47 3.32
N ARG A 43 13.88 -2.94 4.45
CA ARG A 43 14.02 -2.09 5.64
C ARG A 43 14.94 -0.91 5.37
N ALA A 44 16.12 -1.17 4.78
CA ALA A 44 17.06 -0.12 4.40
C ALA A 44 16.46 0.88 3.40
N ARG A 45 15.62 0.42 2.46
CA ARG A 45 14.88 1.30 1.54
C ARG A 45 13.90 2.20 2.29
N VAL A 46 13.13 1.65 3.23
CA VAL A 46 12.19 2.44 4.03
C VAL A 46 12.91 3.48 4.88
N ASP A 47 13.98 3.10 5.56
CA ASP A 47 14.75 4.02 6.40
C ASP A 47 15.32 5.19 5.57
N ARG A 48 15.87 4.91 4.37
CA ARG A 48 16.33 5.96 3.45
C ARG A 48 15.22 6.90 2.98
N LEU A 49 14.02 6.37 2.73
CA LEU A 49 12.87 7.20 2.34
C LEU A 49 12.41 8.10 3.49
N ILE A 50 12.40 7.59 4.72
CA ILE A 50 12.05 8.39 5.91
C ILE A 50 13.03 9.55 6.04
N GLU A 51 14.34 9.27 6.01
CA GLU A 51 15.36 10.32 6.13
C GLU A 51 15.24 11.39 5.04
N SER A 52 15.02 10.98 3.77
CA SER A 52 14.93 11.96 2.67
C SER A 52 13.71 12.87 2.77
N MET A 53 12.61 12.38 3.33
CA MET A 53 11.38 13.16 3.50
C MET A 53 11.37 13.98 4.79
N ARG A 54 12.19 13.62 5.79
CA ARG A 54 12.15 14.21 7.14
C ARG A 54 12.49 15.70 7.14
N GLU A 55 13.58 16.10 6.49
CA GLU A 55 13.99 17.50 6.43
C GLU A 55 12.92 18.37 5.76
N THR A 56 12.38 17.91 4.63
CA THR A 56 11.29 18.58 3.92
C THR A 56 10.04 18.75 4.80
N ALA A 57 9.65 17.71 5.54
CA ALA A 57 8.51 17.79 6.46
C ALA A 57 8.79 18.71 7.66
N ILE A 58 10.05 18.82 8.10
CA ILE A 58 10.45 19.74 9.16
C ILE A 58 10.31 21.19 8.71
N GLU A 59 10.81 21.48 7.52
CA GLU A 59 10.83 22.81 6.92
C GLU A 59 9.44 23.30 6.53
N HIS A 60 8.68 22.48 5.80
CA HIS A 60 7.46 22.97 5.15
C HIS A 60 6.19 22.71 5.93
N ALA A 61 6.17 21.71 6.82
CA ALA A 61 5.02 21.38 7.66
C ALA A 61 5.34 21.51 9.17
N PRO A 62 5.78 22.70 9.66
CA PRO A 62 6.10 22.92 11.07
C PRO A 62 4.89 22.81 12.01
N GLU A 63 3.67 22.98 11.49
CA GLU A 63 2.41 22.86 12.19
C GLU A 63 2.06 21.40 12.57
N VAL A 64 2.60 20.43 11.85
CA VAL A 64 2.41 19.02 12.16
C VAL A 64 3.38 18.62 13.26
N SER A 65 2.85 18.05 14.35
CA SER A 65 3.66 17.66 15.51
C SER A 65 4.78 16.70 15.11
N ALA A 66 5.94 16.76 15.79
CA ALA A 66 7.08 15.90 15.49
C ALA A 66 6.72 14.40 15.52
N GLU A 67 5.90 13.99 16.49
CA GLU A 67 5.41 12.61 16.58
C GLU A 67 4.53 12.22 15.38
N ARG A 68 3.59 13.09 14.99
CA ARG A 68 2.71 12.86 13.84
C ARG A 68 3.52 12.80 12.54
N ARG A 69 4.50 13.69 12.37
CA ARG A 69 5.41 13.68 11.21
C ARG A 69 6.15 12.36 11.12
N GLU A 70 6.81 11.92 12.19
CA GLU A 70 7.56 10.67 12.19
C GLU A 70 6.67 9.45 11.89
N ARG A 71 5.45 9.42 12.45
CA ARG A 71 4.48 8.35 12.17
C ARG A 71 4.05 8.32 10.70
N LEU A 72 3.74 9.48 10.13
CA LEU A 72 3.31 9.62 8.74
C LEU A 72 4.45 9.31 7.74
N LEU A 73 5.68 9.71 8.07
CA LEU A 73 6.87 9.38 7.28
C LEU A 73 7.08 7.86 7.22
N LYS A 74 6.98 7.17 8.37
CA LYS A 74 7.05 5.70 8.44
C LYS A 74 5.94 5.03 7.65
N GLU A 75 4.71 5.52 7.78
CA GLU A 75 3.57 5.02 7.02
C GLU A 75 3.83 5.17 5.51
N LYS A 76 4.13 6.38 5.03
CA LYS A 76 4.34 6.66 3.60
C LYS A 76 5.50 5.87 2.99
N ALA A 77 6.61 5.74 3.72
CA ALA A 77 7.75 4.96 3.27
C ALA A 77 7.40 3.47 3.17
N THR A 78 6.71 2.91 4.18
CA THR A 78 6.25 1.52 4.16
C THR A 78 5.26 1.26 3.02
N LEU A 79 4.31 2.17 2.83
CA LEU A 79 3.35 2.13 1.72
C LEU A 79 4.06 2.12 0.35
N SER A 80 5.26 2.69 0.23
CA SER A 80 6.02 2.63 -1.03
C SER A 80 6.46 1.21 -1.37
N VAL A 81 6.87 0.42 -0.36
CA VAL A 81 7.20 -1.00 -0.54
C VAL A 81 5.94 -1.80 -0.85
N MET A 82 4.86 -1.57 -0.11
CA MET A 82 3.57 -2.24 -0.34
C MET A 82 3.03 -1.96 -1.75
N ASN A 83 3.14 -0.71 -2.22
CA ASN A 83 2.73 -0.34 -3.57
C ASN A 83 3.58 -1.02 -4.63
N THR A 84 4.91 -1.09 -4.44
CA THR A 84 5.79 -1.85 -5.35
C THR A 84 5.36 -3.32 -5.43
N ARG A 85 5.04 -3.95 -4.30
CA ARG A 85 4.59 -5.36 -4.27
C ARG A 85 3.22 -5.55 -4.93
N ALA A 86 2.27 -4.66 -4.66
CA ALA A 86 0.94 -4.70 -5.28
C ALA A 86 1.03 -4.48 -6.81
N MET A 87 1.88 -3.56 -7.25
CA MET A 87 2.10 -3.34 -8.68
C MET A 87 2.82 -4.50 -9.34
N ALA A 88 3.84 -5.08 -8.72
CA ALA A 88 4.56 -6.24 -9.23
C ALA A 88 3.62 -7.41 -9.54
N ASP A 89 2.61 -7.61 -8.69
CA ASP A 89 1.59 -8.63 -8.89
C ASP A 89 0.69 -8.37 -10.11
N THR A 90 0.46 -7.10 -10.47
CA THR A 90 -0.37 -6.72 -11.61
C THR A 90 0.38 -6.62 -12.94
N ILE A 91 1.60 -6.06 -12.94
CA ILE A 91 2.36 -5.70 -14.15
C ILE A 91 3.78 -6.25 -14.19
N GLY A 92 4.16 -7.08 -13.22
CA GLY A 92 5.52 -7.61 -13.09
C GLY A 92 6.50 -6.60 -12.51
N THR A 93 7.76 -7.01 -12.37
CA THR A 93 8.87 -6.12 -12.00
C THR A 93 9.69 -5.77 -13.22
N PRO A 94 10.52 -4.70 -13.20
CA PRO A 94 11.47 -4.44 -14.29
C PRO A 94 12.39 -5.64 -14.59
N GLU A 95 12.73 -6.42 -13.55
CA GLU A 95 13.58 -7.62 -13.66
C GLU A 95 12.83 -8.85 -14.18
N ASP A 96 11.51 -8.93 -13.94
CA ASP A 96 10.63 -9.98 -14.45
C ASP A 96 9.24 -9.39 -14.81
N PRO A 97 9.10 -8.81 -16.02
CA PRO A 97 7.93 -8.02 -16.38
C PRO A 97 6.66 -8.85 -16.66
N VAL A 98 6.76 -10.17 -16.79
CA VAL A 98 5.60 -11.02 -17.16
C VAL A 98 5.59 -12.37 -16.42
N GLY A 99 6.74 -12.92 -16.01
CA GLY A 99 6.83 -14.26 -15.43
C GLY A 99 6.28 -14.38 -14.00
N GLY A 100 6.32 -13.29 -13.22
CA GLY A 100 5.86 -13.26 -11.83
C GLY A 100 4.51 -12.56 -11.59
N ALA A 101 3.87 -12.03 -12.63
CA ALA A 101 2.64 -11.23 -12.51
C ALA A 101 1.38 -12.07 -12.77
N ARG A 102 0.34 -11.86 -11.97
CA ARG A 102 -0.99 -12.44 -12.21
C ARG A 102 -1.83 -11.63 -13.20
N GLY A 103 -1.31 -10.49 -13.66
CA GLY A 103 -1.95 -9.63 -14.65
C GLY A 103 -3.05 -8.74 -14.07
N PHE A 104 -3.69 -7.95 -14.94
CA PHE A 104 -4.81 -7.07 -14.56
C PHE A 104 -6.12 -7.81 -14.35
N VAL A 105 -6.28 -8.97 -14.98
CA VAL A 105 -7.47 -9.82 -14.91
C VAL A 105 -7.00 -11.21 -14.49
N ILE A 106 -7.64 -11.75 -13.46
CA ILE A 106 -7.39 -13.09 -12.94
C ILE A 106 -8.56 -13.99 -13.34
N GLU A 107 -8.24 -15.20 -13.75
CA GLU A 107 -9.19 -16.27 -14.02
C GLU A 107 -9.25 -17.20 -12.80
N GLU A 108 -10.47 -17.49 -12.33
CA GLU A 108 -10.71 -18.37 -11.19
C GLU A 108 -11.79 -19.36 -11.56
N ASP A 109 -11.47 -20.65 -11.50
CA ASP A 109 -12.45 -21.71 -11.65
C ASP A 109 -13.23 -21.87 -10.35
N ARG A 110 -14.56 -21.78 -10.44
CA ARG A 110 -15.47 -21.92 -9.31
C ARG A 110 -16.45 -23.04 -9.55
N GLU A 111 -16.76 -23.74 -8.47
CA GLU A 111 -17.88 -24.68 -8.44
C GLU A 111 -19.05 -24.04 -7.69
N HIS A 112 -20.23 -24.07 -8.30
CA HIS A 112 -21.48 -23.70 -7.63
C HIS A 112 -22.58 -24.66 -8.05
N ALA A 113 -23.24 -25.27 -7.06
CA ALA A 113 -24.32 -26.23 -7.28
C ALA A 113 -23.93 -27.42 -8.20
N GLY A 114 -22.65 -27.84 -8.18
CA GLY A 114 -22.13 -28.93 -9.00
C GLY A 114 -21.79 -28.54 -10.44
N GLU A 115 -21.93 -27.27 -10.81
CA GLU A 115 -21.47 -26.74 -12.10
C GLU A 115 -20.15 -25.98 -11.91
N HIS A 116 -19.18 -26.27 -12.78
CA HIS A 116 -17.92 -25.54 -12.86
C HIS A 116 -18.02 -24.41 -13.88
N TYR A 117 -17.62 -23.20 -13.48
CA TYR A 117 -17.55 -22.04 -14.36
C TYR A 117 -16.29 -21.22 -14.06
N THR A 118 -15.70 -20.69 -15.12
CA THR A 118 -14.55 -19.79 -15.03
C THR A 118 -15.06 -18.36 -14.87
N VAL A 119 -14.56 -17.67 -13.84
CA VAL A 119 -14.87 -16.25 -13.59
C VAL A 119 -13.63 -15.42 -13.91
N HIS A 120 -13.82 -14.38 -14.72
CA HIS A 120 -12.82 -13.33 -14.91
C HIS A 120 -13.09 -12.19 -13.94
N LYS A 121 -12.10 -11.83 -13.12
CA LYS A 121 -12.20 -10.71 -12.18
C LYS A 121 -11.00 -9.79 -12.30
N ALA A 122 -11.18 -8.52 -11.98
CA ALA A 122 -10.06 -7.59 -11.85
C ALA A 122 -9.12 -8.08 -10.73
N ASN A 123 -7.81 -7.99 -10.96
CA ASN A 123 -6.83 -8.33 -9.95
C ASN A 123 -7.01 -7.42 -8.72
N PRO A 124 -7.28 -7.97 -7.53
CA PRO A 124 -7.44 -7.18 -6.32
C PRO A 124 -6.24 -6.27 -6.01
N ALA A 125 -5.02 -6.67 -6.41
CA ALA A 125 -3.81 -5.89 -6.20
C ALA A 125 -3.86 -4.52 -6.92
N LEU A 126 -4.65 -4.39 -7.99
CA LEU A 126 -4.90 -3.12 -8.67
C LEU A 126 -5.72 -2.15 -7.79
N GLY A 127 -6.73 -2.68 -7.09
CA GLY A 127 -7.51 -1.92 -6.12
C GLY A 127 -6.64 -1.47 -4.94
N ALA A 128 -5.81 -2.38 -4.43
CA ALA A 128 -4.87 -2.09 -3.35
C ALA A 128 -3.84 -1.02 -3.73
N SER A 129 -3.22 -1.12 -4.91
CA SER A 129 -2.23 -0.12 -5.36
C SER A 129 -2.86 1.27 -5.51
N THR A 130 -4.10 1.34 -6.01
CA THR A 130 -4.86 2.59 -6.12
C THR A 130 -5.13 3.19 -4.73
N ALA A 131 -5.62 2.39 -3.78
CA ALA A 131 -5.88 2.84 -2.41
C ALA A 131 -4.60 3.30 -1.70
N ILE A 132 -3.50 2.55 -1.86
CA ILE A 132 -2.19 2.90 -1.32
C ILE A 132 -1.72 4.24 -1.91
N ALA A 133 -1.79 4.41 -3.24
CA ALA A 133 -1.37 5.63 -3.90
C ALA A 133 -2.18 6.85 -3.43
N ALA A 134 -3.49 6.69 -3.24
CA ALA A 134 -4.34 7.73 -2.67
C ALA A 134 -3.90 8.12 -1.25
N ARG A 135 -3.65 7.13 -0.37
CA ARG A 135 -3.14 7.40 0.99
C ARG A 135 -1.76 8.06 0.96
N GLN A 136 -0.86 7.61 0.11
CA GLN A 136 0.46 8.21 -0.06
C GLN A 136 0.41 9.67 -0.50
N ARG A 137 -0.60 10.04 -1.31
CA ARG A 137 -0.87 11.44 -1.70
C ARG A 137 -1.38 12.26 -0.52
N MET A 138 -2.36 11.76 0.23
CA MET A 138 -2.87 12.46 1.42
C MET A 138 -1.76 12.75 2.43
N ILE A 139 -0.86 11.78 2.67
CA ILE A 139 0.28 11.98 3.56
C ILE A 139 1.26 13.02 2.98
N ALA A 140 1.52 12.97 1.67
CA ALA A 140 2.41 13.94 1.02
C ALA A 140 1.85 15.37 1.08
N GLU A 141 0.54 15.52 1.05
CA GLU A 141 -0.17 16.79 1.22
C GLU A 141 -0.09 17.26 2.67
N GLU A 142 -0.44 16.41 3.65
CA GLU A 142 -0.35 16.74 5.10
C GLU A 142 1.08 17.10 5.52
N LEU A 143 2.10 16.48 4.93
CA LEU A 143 3.51 16.75 5.20
C LEU A 143 4.18 17.73 4.21
N ARG A 144 3.41 18.28 3.27
CA ARG A 144 3.89 19.25 2.25
C ARG A 144 5.17 18.80 1.51
N LEU A 145 5.26 17.50 1.22
CA LEU A 145 6.48 16.87 0.71
C LEU A 145 6.80 17.26 -0.74
N TRP A 146 5.78 17.58 -1.54
CA TRP A 146 5.94 17.93 -2.94
C TRP A 146 5.82 19.44 -3.16
N PRO A 147 6.55 20.02 -4.14
CA PRO A 147 6.50 21.47 -4.40
C PRO A 147 5.08 22.04 -4.52
N GLY A 148 4.18 21.31 -5.20
CA GLY A 148 2.78 21.75 -5.37
C GLY A 148 1.92 21.73 -4.09
N PHE A 149 2.45 21.27 -2.96
CA PHE A 149 1.79 21.29 -1.65
C PHE A 149 2.44 22.26 -0.67
N ARG A 150 3.50 22.95 -1.07
CA ARG A 150 4.20 23.92 -0.22
C ARG A 150 3.55 25.28 -0.40
N GLU A 151 3.32 25.99 0.70
CA GLU A 151 2.95 27.41 0.67
C GLU A 151 4.20 28.21 0.27
N GLU A 152 4.03 29.19 -0.63
CA GLU A 152 5.09 30.10 -1.09
C GLU A 152 5.61 31.02 0.03
#